data_AF-A0A3N0ZNV1-F1
#
_entry.id   AF-A0A3N0ZNV1-F1
#
_cell.length_a   1.000
_cell.length_b   1.000
_cell.length_c   1.000
_cell.angle_alpha   90.00
_cell.angle_beta   90.00
_cell.angle_gamma   90.00
#
_symmetry.space_group_name_H-M   'P 1'
#
loop_
_entity.id
_entity.type
_entity.pdbx_description
1 polymer ?
#
loop_
_entity_poly.entity_id
_entity_poly.type
_entity_poly.pdbx_seq_one_letter_code
_entity_poly.pdbx_strand_id
1 'polypeptide(L)'
;MENLELERLESVAKKYFNSLSNLAKLIDKKGQTFYSYRKRKSLGWSLIHELQEKLNINPEYIRNGREPMLLENKSDRKIESNVDEVQYAELIELPDIRTLTPQQMKKIKEWAEENIPKINKILETVDSTVGA
;
A
#
# COMPACT_ATOMS: atom_id res chain seq x y z
N MET A 1 15.00 29.30 4.76
CA MET A 1 15.67 27.98 4.75
C MET A 1 14.61 26.99 4.33
N GLU A 2 14.77 26.40 3.15
CA GLU A 2 13.83 25.41 2.63
C GLU A 2 14.10 24.05 3.27
N ASN A 3 13.04 23.32 3.59
CA ASN A 3 13.14 21.99 4.20
C ASN A 3 13.15 20.95 3.07
N LEU A 4 14.34 20.59 2.61
CA LEU A 4 14.52 19.63 1.52
C LEU A 4 13.88 18.26 1.79
N GLU A 5 13.80 17.82 3.06
CA GLU A 5 13.12 16.58 3.41
C GLU A 5 11.60 16.68 3.14
N LEU A 6 11.01 17.86 3.39
CA LEU A 6 9.60 18.12 3.11
C LEU A 6 9.30 18.18 1.61
N GLU A 7 10.16 18.80 0.80
CA GLU A 7 10.01 18.84 -0.66
C GLU A 7 10.07 17.43 -1.28
N ARG A 8 10.99 16.60 -0.79
CA ARG A 8 11.10 15.21 -1.23
C ARG A 8 9.89 14.40 -0.80
N LEU A 9 9.41 14.59 0.43
CA LEU A 9 8.16 13.99 0.88
C LEU A 9 6.96 14.44 0.03
N GLU A 10 6.92 15.72 -0.36
CA GLU A 10 5.86 16.24 -1.25
C GLU A 10 5.91 15.58 -2.63
N SER A 11 7.11 15.31 -3.15
CA SER A 11 7.30 14.58 -4.40
C SER A 11 6.79 13.14 -4.31
N VAL A 12 7.10 12.44 -3.21
CA VAL A 12 6.54 11.10 -2.92
C VAL A 12 5.03 11.16 -2.82
N ALA A 13 4.50 12.15 -2.09
CA ALA A 13 3.08 12.32 -1.86
C ALA A 13 2.31 12.56 -3.16
N LYS A 14 2.83 13.40 -4.06
CA LYS A 14 2.22 13.64 -5.39
C LYS A 14 2.24 12.39 -6.26
N LYS A 15 3.35 11.65 -6.25
CA LYS A 15 3.54 10.48 -7.12
C LYS A 15 2.67 9.28 -6.70
N TYR A 16 2.57 9.00 -5.40
CA TYR A 16 1.96 7.75 -4.91
C TYR A 16 0.68 7.95 -4.09
N PHE A 17 0.47 9.14 -3.53
CA PHE A 17 -0.60 9.38 -2.54
C PHE A 17 -1.51 10.56 -2.92
N ASN A 18 -1.38 11.09 -4.14
CA ASN A 18 -2.04 12.28 -4.68
C ASN A 18 -1.67 13.61 -3.97
N SER A 19 -1.56 13.66 -2.65
CA SER A 19 -1.19 14.87 -1.89
C SER A 19 -0.59 14.60 -0.52
N LEU A 20 0.14 15.58 0.05
CA LEU A 20 0.63 15.52 1.43
C LEU A 20 -0.52 15.36 2.44
N SER A 21 -1.68 15.97 2.17
CA SER A 21 -2.85 15.86 3.03
C SER A 21 -3.40 14.43 3.08
N ASN A 22 -3.38 13.72 1.96
CA ASN A 22 -3.79 12.31 1.90
C ASN A 22 -2.77 11.41 2.58
N LEU A 23 -1.48 11.63 2.32
CA LEU A 23 -0.40 10.92 2.99
C LEU A 23 -0.50 11.05 4.52
N ALA A 24 -0.78 12.25 5.03
CA ALA A 24 -0.97 12.47 6.47
C ALA A 24 -2.12 11.64 7.05
N LYS A 25 -3.24 11.50 6.33
CA LYS A 25 -4.38 10.70 6.79
C LYS A 25 -4.02 9.21 6.90
N LEU A 26 -3.20 8.68 5.99
CA LEU A 26 -2.77 7.28 6.01
C LEU A 26 -1.87 6.93 7.20
N ILE A 27 -1.24 7.93 7.83
CA ILE A 27 -0.47 7.76 9.08
C ILE A 27 -1.23 8.28 10.31
N ASP A 28 -2.56 8.37 10.23
CA ASP A 28 -3.46 8.81 11.32
C ASP A 28 -3.18 10.22 11.83
N LYS A 29 -2.69 11.10 10.96
CA LYS A 29 -2.44 12.52 11.28
C LYS A 29 -3.41 13.44 10.58
N LYS A 30 -3.53 14.66 11.10
CA LYS A 30 -4.32 15.72 10.46
C LYS A 30 -3.72 16.06 9.10
N GLY A 31 -4.55 16.28 8.08
CA GLY A 31 -4.06 16.60 6.72
C GLY A 31 -3.10 17.79 6.65
N GLN A 32 -3.20 18.73 7.59
CA GLN A 32 -2.35 19.92 7.66
C GLN A 32 -1.02 19.71 8.40
N THR A 33 -0.75 18.52 8.94
CA THR A 33 0.41 18.26 9.81
C THR A 33 1.75 18.68 9.17
N PHE A 34 1.93 18.40 7.89
CA PHE A 34 3.19 18.69 7.19
C PHE A 34 3.46 20.17 6.94
N TYR A 35 2.44 21.04 6.95
CA TYR A 35 2.64 22.49 6.75
C TYR A 35 3.51 23.12 7.85
N SER A 36 3.43 22.58 9.07
CA SER A 36 4.24 23.05 10.20
C SER A 36 5.75 22.81 10.01
N TYR A 37 6.13 21.88 9.11
CA TYR A 37 7.53 21.53 8.86
C TYR A 37 8.22 22.43 7.84
N ARG A 38 7.48 23.30 7.13
CA ARG A 38 8.07 24.29 6.19
C ARG A 38 9.06 25.23 6.87
N LYS A 39 8.87 25.52 8.16
CA LYS A 39 9.75 26.38 8.96
C LYS A 39 10.80 25.60 9.76
N ARG A 40 10.82 24.26 9.66
CA ARG A 40 11.75 23.40 10.39
C ARG A 40 12.90 22.98 9.49
N LYS A 41 14.05 22.68 10.08
CA LYS A 41 15.23 22.18 9.35
C LYS A 41 15.08 20.71 8.91
N SER A 42 14.24 19.94 9.60
CA SER A 42 14.03 18.50 9.36
C SER A 42 12.61 18.08 9.78
N LEU A 43 12.14 16.97 9.21
CA LEU A 43 10.94 16.23 9.60
C LEU A 43 11.12 15.50 10.94
N GLY A 44 12.35 15.20 11.33
CA GLY A 44 12.67 14.47 12.56
C GLY A 44 12.55 12.96 12.40
N TRP A 45 13.35 12.25 13.19
CA TRP A 45 13.51 10.80 13.09
C TRP A 45 12.20 10.02 13.30
N SER A 46 11.41 10.41 14.31
CA SER A 46 10.15 9.72 14.65
C SER A 46 9.14 9.73 13.49
N LEU A 47 9.01 10.88 12.80
CA LEU A 47 8.10 10.98 11.66
C LEU A 47 8.62 10.17 10.46
N ILE A 48 9.92 10.23 10.18
CA ILE A 48 10.53 9.47 9.10
C ILE A 48 10.37 7.96 9.34
N HIS A 49 10.53 7.50 10.58
CA HIS A 49 10.32 6.09 10.95
C HIS A 49 8.86 5.67 10.76
N GLU A 50 7.90 6.49 11.17
CA GLU A 50 6.47 6.20 10.99
C GLU A 50 6.07 6.13 9.51
N LEU A 51 6.63 7.01 8.67
CA LEU A 51 6.46 6.98 7.22
C LEU A 51 7.04 5.70 6.59
N GLN A 52 8.18 5.24 7.11
CA GLN A 52 8.79 4.00 6.71
C GLN A 52 7.92 2.79 7.10
N GLU A 53 7.51 2.69 8.36
CA GLU A 53 6.77 1.52 8.87
C GLU A 53 5.37 1.39 8.26
N LYS A 54 4.66 2.52 8.09
CA LYS A 54 3.26 2.49 7.64
C LYS A 54 3.11 2.52 6.13
N LEU A 55 4.03 3.17 5.41
CA LEU A 55 3.88 3.46 3.98
C LEU A 55 5.05 2.96 3.12
N ASN A 56 6.00 2.24 3.71
CA ASN A 56 7.24 1.80 3.06
C ASN A 56 7.99 2.94 2.36
N ILE A 57 7.88 4.18 2.85
CA ILE A 57 8.64 5.30 2.28
C ILE A 57 10.10 5.17 2.71
N ASN A 58 11.02 5.28 1.76
CA ASN A 58 12.43 5.11 2.03
C ASN A 58 13.00 6.33 2.80
N PRO A 59 13.51 6.14 4.04
CA PRO A 59 14.12 7.22 4.80
C PRO A 59 15.29 7.89 4.09
N GLU A 60 16.08 7.13 3.33
CA GLU A 60 17.26 7.65 2.66
C GLU A 60 16.88 8.57 1.50
N TYR A 61 15.83 8.22 0.73
CA TYR A 61 15.29 9.15 -0.24
C TYR A 61 14.84 10.46 0.41
N ILE A 62 14.13 10.40 1.54
CA ILE A 62 13.70 11.63 2.25
C ILE A 62 14.90 12.46 2.72
N ARG A 63 15.93 11.82 3.31
CA ARG A 63 17.10 12.51 3.88
C ARG A 63 18.06 13.08 2.84
N ASN A 64 18.32 12.35 1.76
CA ASN A 64 19.39 12.70 0.82
C ASN A 64 18.99 12.63 -0.67
N GLY A 65 17.86 12.02 -1.01
CA GLY A 65 17.33 11.94 -2.37
C GLY A 65 18.05 10.95 -3.30
N ARG A 66 18.90 10.07 -2.78
CA ARG A 66 19.75 9.18 -3.59
C ARG A 66 19.18 7.78 -3.83
N GLU A 67 18.26 7.35 -2.98
CA GLU A 67 17.67 6.01 -3.00
C GLU A 67 16.26 6.00 -3.63
N PRO A 68 15.67 4.83 -3.93
CA PRO A 68 14.28 4.74 -4.39
C PRO A 68 13.31 5.39 -3.39
N MET A 69 12.23 5.99 -3.89
CA MET A 69 11.22 6.70 -3.06
C MET A 69 10.50 5.78 -2.06
N LEU A 70 10.26 4.53 -2.46
CA LEU A 70 9.67 3.48 -1.64
C LEU A 70 10.70 2.39 -1.43
N LEU A 71 10.67 1.76 -0.26
CA LEU A 71 11.38 0.52 0.00
C LEU A 71 10.70 -0.59 -0.80
N GLU A 72 11.49 -1.42 -1.48
CA GLU A 72 11.00 -2.69 -2.00
C GLU A 72 10.43 -3.50 -0.84
N ASN A 73 9.24 -4.06 -1.02
CA ASN A 73 8.66 -4.92 0.00
C ASN A 73 9.65 -6.08 0.22
N LYS A 74 10.10 -6.29 1.45
CA LYS A 74 11.02 -7.40 1.76
C LYS A 74 10.43 -8.79 1.47
N SER A 75 9.18 -8.88 1.05
CA SER A 75 8.55 -10.07 0.48
C SER A 75 8.97 -10.38 -0.98
N ASP A 76 9.61 -9.44 -1.69
CA ASP A 76 9.99 -9.59 -3.10
C ASP A 76 11.36 -10.26 -3.31
N ARG A 77 12.00 -10.79 -2.26
CA ARG A 77 13.21 -11.60 -2.43
C ARG A 77 12.86 -13.01 -2.92
N LYS A 78 13.00 -13.16 -4.24
CA LYS A 78 12.83 -14.32 -5.15
C LYS A 78 11.46 -14.26 -5.82
N ILE A 79 11.36 -14.02 -7.12
CA ILE A 79 12.00 -14.80 -8.19
C ILE A 79 12.47 -13.85 -9.30
N GLU A 80 13.76 -13.91 -9.63
CA GLU A 80 14.25 -13.48 -10.95
C GLU A 80 13.59 -14.39 -12.00
N SER A 81 12.57 -13.89 -12.68
CA SER A 81 12.14 -14.45 -13.94
C SER A 81 11.82 -13.32 -14.89
N ASN A 82 12.65 -13.22 -15.93
CA ASN A 82 12.42 -12.44 -17.14
C ASN A 82 11.00 -12.69 -17.66
N VAL A 83 10.08 -11.77 -17.43
CA VAL A 83 8.84 -11.69 -18.20
C VAL A 83 8.48 -10.20 -18.31
N ASP A 84 8.87 -9.62 -19.45
CA ASP A 84 8.27 -8.39 -19.95
C ASP A 84 6.76 -8.61 -20.13
N GLU A 85 5.98 -7.59 -19.78
CA GLU A 85 4.58 -7.38 -20.17
C GLU A 85 3.52 -8.41 -19.69
N VAL A 86 3.05 -8.26 -18.45
CA VAL A 86 1.61 -8.41 -18.16
C VAL A 86 1.18 -7.30 -17.19
N GLN A 87 0.49 -6.30 -17.74
CA GLN A 87 -0.18 -5.23 -17.02
C GLN A 87 -1.30 -5.81 -16.12
N TYR A 88 -1.24 -5.47 -14.83
CA TYR A 88 -2.34 -5.54 -13.85
C TYR A 88 -3.10 -6.87 -13.76
N ALA A 89 -2.42 -7.94 -13.33
CA ALA A 89 -3.09 -8.86 -12.43
C ALA A 89 -3.14 -8.18 -11.06
N GLU A 90 -4.31 -7.72 -10.61
CA GLU A 90 -4.55 -7.51 -9.19
C GLU A 90 -4.34 -8.88 -8.52
N LEU A 91 -3.12 -9.12 -8.05
CA LEU A 91 -2.82 -10.26 -7.21
C LEU A 91 -3.68 -10.09 -5.97
N ILE A 92 -4.73 -10.89 -5.86
CA ILE A 92 -5.50 -11.02 -4.63
C ILE A 92 -4.52 -11.55 -3.59
N GLU A 93 -3.94 -10.67 -2.80
CA GLU A 93 -3.15 -11.04 -1.63
C GLU A 93 -4.10 -11.76 -0.67
N LEU A 94 -4.05 -13.09 -0.71
CA LEU A 94 -4.74 -13.89 0.28
C LEU A 94 -4.08 -13.61 1.64
N PRO A 95 -4.83 -13.15 2.65
CA PRO A 95 -4.26 -12.92 3.97
C PRO A 95 -3.63 -14.23 4.47
N ASP A 96 -2.45 -14.15 5.07
CA ASP A 96 -1.86 -15.33 5.72
C ASP A 96 -2.81 -15.79 6.81
N ILE A 97 -3.54 -16.88 6.55
CA ILE A 97 -4.51 -17.45 7.46
C ILE A 97 -3.92 -17.71 8.84
N ARG A 98 -2.61 -17.94 8.97
CA ARG A 98 -1.93 -18.18 10.25
C ARG A 98 -1.84 -16.93 11.13
N THR A 99 -2.01 -15.75 10.55
CA THR A 99 -1.99 -14.46 11.26
C THR A 99 -3.37 -13.99 11.70
N LEU A 100 -4.44 -14.69 11.27
CA LEU A 100 -5.80 -14.33 11.59
C LEU A 100 -6.21 -14.85 12.96
N THR A 101 -6.96 -14.04 13.70
CA THR A 101 -7.62 -14.49 14.93
C THR A 101 -8.73 -15.51 14.61
N PRO A 102 -9.09 -16.40 15.56
CA PRO A 102 -10.20 -17.34 15.36
C PRO A 102 -11.52 -16.66 14.97
N GLN A 103 -11.78 -15.44 15.46
CA GLN A 103 -12.97 -14.67 15.11
C GLN A 103 -12.92 -14.16 13.66
N GLN A 104 -11.76 -13.72 13.18
CA GLN A 104 -11.58 -13.31 11.78
C GLN A 104 -11.72 -14.50 10.83
N MET A 105 -11.12 -15.65 11.18
CA MET A 105 -11.30 -16.90 10.42
C MET A 105 -12.78 -17.31 10.33
N LYS A 106 -13.51 -17.21 11.45
CA LYS A 106 -14.94 -17.53 11.48
C LYS A 106 -15.75 -16.64 10.54
N LYS A 107 -15.51 -15.33 10.54
CA LYS A 107 -16.19 -14.38 9.65
C LYS A 107 -15.90 -14.66 8.17
N ILE A 108 -14.66 -15.00 7.83
CA ILE A 108 -14.29 -15.36 6.46
C ILE A 108 -15.01 -16.63 6.03
N LYS A 109 -15.07 -17.63 6.92
CA LYS A 109 -15.79 -18.88 6.66
C LYS A 109 -17.28 -18.64 6.42
N GLU A 110 -17.94 -17.88 7.28
CA GLU A 110 -19.36 -17.54 7.15
C GLU A 110 -19.62 -16.78 5.83
N TRP A 111 -18.80 -15.79 5.50
CA TRP A 111 -18.88 -15.07 4.23
C TRP A 111 -18.70 -15.98 3.02
N ALA A 112 -17.74 -16.91 3.07
CA ALA A 112 -17.49 -17.85 1.98
C ALA A 112 -18.67 -18.80 1.77
N GLU A 113 -19.22 -19.36 2.86
CA GLU A 113 -20.39 -20.25 2.83
C GLU A 113 -21.62 -19.55 2.22
N GLU A 114 -21.81 -18.26 2.46
CA GLU A 114 -22.92 -17.48 1.89
C GLU A 114 -22.74 -17.11 0.40
N ASN A 115 -21.50 -16.91 -0.05
CA ASN A 115 -21.23 -16.33 -1.37
C ASN A 115 -20.79 -17.36 -2.42
N ILE A 116 -20.16 -18.47 -2.03
CA ILE A 116 -19.80 -19.56 -2.95
C ILE A 116 -21.00 -20.05 -3.77
N PRO A 117 -22.18 -20.31 -3.20
CA PRO A 117 -23.34 -20.76 -3.98
C PRO A 117 -23.80 -19.73 -5.02
N LYS A 118 -23.70 -18.43 -4.72
CA LYS A 118 -24.07 -17.35 -5.64
C LYS A 118 -23.09 -17.26 -6.81
N ILE A 119 -21.79 -17.40 -6.52
CA ILE A 119 -20.73 -17.43 -7.54
C ILE A 119 -20.92 -18.64 -8.46
N ASN A 120 -21.17 -19.83 -7.90
CA ASN A 120 -21.43 -21.03 -8.70
C ASN A 120 -22.62 -20.85 -9.64
N LYS A 121 -23.72 -20.23 -9.17
CA LYS A 121 -24.87 -19.93 -10.02
C LYS A 121 -24.55 -18.96 -11.17
N ILE A 122 -23.70 -17.97 -10.92
CA ILE A 122 -23.22 -17.06 -11.97
C ILE A 122 -22.40 -17.84 -13.00
N LEU A 123 -21.48 -18.70 -12.56
CA LEU A 123 -20.64 -19.52 -13.44
C LEU A 123 -21.50 -20.45 -14.31
N GLU A 124 -22.48 -21.14 -13.74
CA GLU A 124 -23.43 -21.98 -14.48
C GLU A 124 -24.21 -21.18 -15.55
N THR A 125 -24.58 -19.94 -15.23
CA THR A 125 -25.27 -19.04 -16.18
C THR A 125 -24.35 -18.60 -17.31
N VAL A 126 -23.08 -18.32 -17.00
CA VAL A 126 -22.07 -17.96 -18.00
C VAL A 126 -21.77 -19.15 -18.91
N ASP A 127 -21.55 -20.33 -18.34
CA ASP A 127 -21.24 -21.55 -19.10
C ASP A 127 -22.39 -21.93 -20.05
N SER A 128 -23.64 -21.80 -19.60
CA SER A 128 -24.82 -22.02 -20.46
C SER A 128 -25.02 -20.97 -21.55
N THR A 129 -24.46 -19.76 -21.38
CA THR A 129 -24.55 -18.67 -22.37
C THR A 129 -23.41 -18.71 -23.39
N VAL A 130 -22.22 -19.13 -22.98
CA VAL A 130 -21.02 -19.22 -23.85
C VAL A 130 -20.96 -20.56 -24.58
N GLY A 131 -21.63 -21.60 -24.07
CA GLY A 131 -21.66 -22.95 -24.65
C GLY A 131 -22.86 -23.29 -25.56
N ALA A 132 -23.58 -22.30 -26.10
CA ALA A 132 -24.74 -22.49 -27.00
C ALA A 132 -24.50 -21.94 -28.42
#